data_AF-A0A936WYS6-F1
#
_entry.id   AF-A0A936WYS6-F1
#
_cell.length_a   1.000
_cell.length_b   1.000
_cell.length_c   1.000
_cell.angle_alpha   90.00
_cell.angle_beta   90.00
_cell.angle_gamma   90.00
#
_symmetry.space_group_name_H-M   'P 1'
#
loop_
_entity.id
_entity.type
_entity.pdbx_description
1 polymer ?
#
loop_
_entity_poly.entity_id
_entity_poly.type
_entity_poly.pdbx_seq_one_letter_code
_entity_poly.pdbx_strand_id
1 'polypeptide(L)'
;MVITFPSTLNANSKDSVSVFYQGVPGGGGFGSFYQGKHAGVPVIYTLSEPYGAREWWPCKNNLLDKTDSIDIYITCPKEYQPSSNGVMVNNDINGAFRTSYFKHRFPISTYLVAIAVTNYVFNNDTVQVGNVTIPLQSFSYPPVLEL
;
A
#
# COMPACT_ATOMS: atom_id res chain seq x y z
N MET A 1 -6.94 -18.81 -7.71
CA MET A 1 -7.84 -18.07 -8.63
C MET A 1 -7.51 -18.51 -10.05
N VAL A 2 -8.51 -18.80 -10.85
CA VAL A 2 -8.35 -19.09 -12.29
C VAL A 2 -9.15 -18.03 -13.05
N ILE A 3 -8.53 -17.41 -14.05
CA ILE A 3 -9.18 -16.44 -14.93
C ILE A 3 -9.27 -17.09 -16.32
N THR A 4 -10.48 -17.28 -16.83
CA THR A 4 -10.73 -17.83 -18.16
C THR A 4 -11.00 -16.68 -19.12
N PHE A 5 -10.18 -16.56 -20.16
CA PHE A 5 -10.42 -15.60 -21.23
C PHE A 5 -11.53 -16.10 -22.17
N PRO A 6 -12.37 -15.21 -22.74
CA PRO A 6 -13.45 -15.61 -23.65
C PRO A 6 -12.92 -16.19 -24.98
N SER A 7 -11.66 -15.93 -25.31
CA SER A 7 -10.97 -16.48 -26.47
C SER A 7 -9.47 -16.63 -26.19
N THR A 8 -8.78 -17.40 -27.03
CA THR A 8 -7.32 -17.53 -26.97
C THR A 8 -6.65 -16.19 -27.28
N LEU A 9 -5.76 -15.73 -26.40
CA LEU A 9 -4.95 -14.55 -26.62
C LEU A 9 -3.65 -14.91 -27.35
N ASN A 10 -3.25 -14.08 -28.32
CA ASN A 10 -1.95 -14.23 -28.97
C ASN A 10 -0.81 -13.94 -27.99
N ALA A 11 0.33 -14.61 -28.17
CA ALA A 11 1.53 -14.31 -27.38
C ALA A 11 1.91 -12.82 -27.50
N ASN A 12 2.37 -12.22 -26.39
CA ASN A 12 2.74 -10.81 -26.28
C ASN A 12 1.61 -9.78 -26.49
N SER A 13 0.34 -10.22 -26.54
CA SER A 13 -0.79 -9.29 -26.47
C SER A 13 -0.94 -8.71 -25.06
N LYS A 14 -1.33 -7.43 -24.97
CA LYS A 14 -1.72 -6.79 -23.72
C LYS A 14 -3.22 -6.99 -23.50
N ASP A 15 -3.58 -7.29 -22.27
CA ASP A 15 -4.96 -7.38 -21.82
C ASP A 15 -5.06 -6.86 -20.38
N SER A 16 -6.27 -6.76 -19.84
CA SER A 16 -6.54 -6.31 -18.48
C SER A 16 -7.57 -7.19 -17.79
N VAL A 17 -7.42 -7.35 -16.48
CA VAL A 17 -8.39 -8.03 -15.63
C VAL A 17 -8.71 -7.13 -14.47
N SER A 18 -10.00 -7.02 -14.13
CA SER A 18 -10.47 -6.35 -12.92
C SER A 18 -10.95 -7.40 -11.94
N VAL A 19 -10.42 -7.35 -10.71
CA VAL A 19 -10.78 -8.28 -9.63
C VAL A 19 -11.35 -7.48 -8.48
N PHE A 20 -12.66 -7.63 -8.24
CA PHE A 20 -13.28 -7.13 -7.02
C PHE A 20 -13.18 -8.21 -5.94
N TYR A 21 -12.73 -7.83 -4.75
CA TYR A 21 -12.60 -8.74 -3.61
C TYR A 21 -12.89 -8.03 -2.30
N GLN A 22 -13.32 -8.79 -1.30
CA GLN A 22 -13.51 -8.37 0.08
C GLN A 22 -13.34 -9.58 0.99
N GLY A 23 -13.02 -9.35 2.26
CA GLY A 23 -12.89 -10.42 3.24
C GLY A 23 -12.04 -9.99 4.43
N VAL A 24 -11.83 -10.94 5.34
CA VAL A 24 -10.88 -10.79 6.45
C VAL A 24 -9.54 -11.32 5.96
N PRO A 25 -8.45 -10.52 5.97
CA PRO A 25 -7.13 -10.99 5.59
C PRO A 25 -6.69 -12.22 6.38
N GLY A 26 -5.94 -13.10 5.73
CA GLY A 26 -5.34 -14.26 6.38
C GLY A 26 -4.32 -13.84 7.45
N GLY A 27 -4.14 -14.68 8.47
CA GLY A 27 -3.21 -14.45 9.58
C GLY A 27 -1.89 -15.23 9.47
N GLY A 28 -1.38 -15.49 8.27
CA GLY A 28 -0.15 -16.27 8.10
C GLY A 28 1.13 -15.44 8.27
N GLY A 29 2.26 -16.15 8.48
CA GLY A 29 3.57 -15.53 8.67
C GLY A 29 3.71 -14.77 10.00
N PHE A 30 4.32 -13.58 9.95
CA PHE A 30 4.44 -12.64 11.08
C PHE A 30 3.23 -11.68 11.19
N GLY A 31 2.10 -12.03 10.57
CA GLY A 31 0.92 -11.18 10.45
C GLY A 31 0.98 -10.30 9.20
N SER A 32 0.70 -10.89 8.03
CA SER A 32 0.78 -10.19 6.73
C SER A 32 -0.10 -8.96 6.61
N PHE A 33 -1.14 -8.89 7.42
CA PHE A 33 -2.03 -7.75 7.54
C PHE A 33 -2.41 -7.60 9.02
N TYR A 34 -1.91 -6.54 9.64
CA TYR A 34 -2.21 -6.20 11.01
C TYR A 34 -3.45 -5.32 11.10
N GLN A 35 -4.31 -5.59 12.08
CA GLN A 35 -5.39 -4.71 12.49
C GLN A 35 -5.37 -4.62 14.02
N GLY A 36 -5.28 -3.41 14.55
CA GLY A 36 -5.20 -3.22 15.99
C GLY A 36 -5.36 -1.77 16.37
N LYS A 37 -4.74 -1.38 17.48
CA LYS A 37 -4.79 -0.01 18.00
C LYS A 37 -3.44 0.42 18.54
N HIS A 38 -3.11 1.69 18.33
CA HIS A 38 -2.01 2.39 18.99
C HIS A 38 -2.59 3.53 19.83
N ALA A 39 -2.36 3.52 21.14
CA ALA A 39 -2.93 4.50 22.09
C ALA A 39 -4.47 4.67 21.94
N GLY A 40 -5.20 3.57 21.70
CA GLY A 40 -6.65 3.58 21.50
C GLY A 40 -7.12 3.93 20.08
N VAL A 41 -6.22 4.37 19.20
CA VAL A 41 -6.54 4.75 17.81
C VAL A 41 -6.33 3.57 16.86
N PRO A 42 -7.28 3.25 15.96
CA PRO A 42 -7.13 2.16 14.99
C PRO A 42 -5.87 2.26 14.13
N VAL A 43 -5.24 1.11 13.89
CA VAL A 43 -4.05 0.95 13.04
C VAL A 43 -4.26 -0.23 12.11
N ILE A 44 -3.92 -0.03 10.83
CA ILE A 44 -3.76 -1.09 9.85
C ILE A 44 -2.38 -0.96 9.18
N TYR A 45 -1.67 -2.06 9.01
CA TYR A 45 -0.48 -2.11 8.16
C TYR A 45 -0.25 -3.51 7.58
N THR A 46 0.61 -3.63 6.57
CA THR A 46 0.96 -4.91 5.92
C THR A 46 2.42 -5.31 6.14
N LEU A 47 2.68 -6.61 6.22
CA LEU A 47 4.02 -7.22 6.27
C LEU A 47 4.07 -8.44 5.34
N SER A 48 4.29 -8.23 4.05
CA SER A 48 4.06 -9.27 3.04
C SER A 48 5.25 -10.19 2.77
N GLU A 49 6.44 -9.94 3.33
CA GLU A 49 7.63 -10.75 3.00
C GLU A 49 7.56 -12.17 3.61
N PRO A 50 7.92 -13.22 2.84
CA PRO A 50 8.10 -13.25 1.39
C PRO A 50 6.79 -13.54 0.62
N TYR A 51 5.80 -14.16 1.27
CA TYR A 51 4.60 -14.69 0.59
C TYR A 51 3.28 -14.21 1.18
N GLY A 52 3.29 -13.21 2.05
CA GLY A 52 2.12 -12.67 2.74
C GLY A 52 1.18 -11.81 1.88
N ALA A 53 1.63 -11.35 0.71
CA ALA A 53 0.83 -10.47 -0.15
C ALA A 53 -0.53 -11.08 -0.52
N ARG A 54 -0.56 -12.38 -0.83
CA ARG A 54 -1.80 -13.10 -1.19
C ARG A 54 -2.86 -13.13 -0.07
N GLU A 55 -2.46 -12.83 1.16
CA GLU A 55 -3.36 -12.90 2.32
C GLU A 55 -4.27 -11.68 2.43
N TRP A 56 -3.93 -10.58 1.76
CA TRP A 56 -4.69 -9.33 1.85
C TRP A 56 -5.10 -8.74 0.52
N TRP A 57 -4.47 -9.11 -0.61
CA TRP A 57 -4.93 -8.70 -1.94
C TRP A 57 -4.69 -9.79 -3.01
N PRO A 58 -5.57 -9.91 -4.01
CA PRO A 58 -5.38 -10.81 -5.14
C PRO A 58 -4.15 -10.40 -5.94
N CYS A 59 -3.12 -11.24 -5.92
CA CYS A 59 -1.89 -11.00 -6.64
C CYS A 59 -1.24 -12.31 -7.11
N LYS A 60 -0.40 -12.22 -8.14
CA LYS A 60 0.50 -13.31 -8.52
C LYS A 60 1.68 -13.32 -7.54
N ASN A 61 1.59 -14.19 -6.55
CA ASN A 61 2.54 -14.26 -5.43
C ASN A 61 3.81 -15.02 -5.79
N ASN A 62 4.56 -14.53 -6.78
CA ASN A 62 5.85 -15.04 -7.22
C ASN A 62 6.92 -13.97 -7.01
N LEU A 63 8.00 -14.31 -6.30
CA LEU A 63 9.07 -13.37 -5.95
C LEU A 63 9.83 -12.82 -7.16
N LEU A 64 9.92 -13.62 -8.23
CA LEU A 64 10.66 -13.27 -9.45
C LEU A 64 9.85 -12.41 -10.41
N ASP A 65 8.53 -12.32 -10.22
CA ASP A 65 7.65 -11.55 -11.07
C ASP A 65 7.53 -10.12 -10.55
N LYS A 66 7.81 -9.15 -11.42
CA LYS A 66 7.78 -7.72 -11.10
C LYS A 66 6.86 -7.01 -12.08
N THR A 67 5.82 -6.35 -11.54
CA THR A 67 5.08 -5.38 -12.34
C THR A 67 5.98 -4.19 -12.61
N ASP A 68 5.85 -3.56 -13.77
CA ASP A 68 6.65 -2.40 -14.17
C ASP A 68 6.35 -1.16 -13.31
N SER A 69 5.14 -1.09 -12.76
CA SER A 69 4.59 0.03 -12.00
C SER A 69 3.33 -0.39 -11.23
N ILE A 70 2.92 0.44 -10.27
CA ILE A 70 1.64 0.30 -9.56
C ILE A 70 1.04 1.66 -9.20
N ASP A 71 -0.28 1.74 -9.28
CA ASP A 71 -1.10 2.84 -8.78
C ASP A 71 -1.92 2.33 -7.61
N ILE A 72 -1.86 3.03 -6.47
CA ILE A 72 -2.48 2.61 -5.22
C ILE A 72 -3.41 3.71 -4.74
N TYR A 73 -4.69 3.37 -4.59
CA TYR A 73 -5.72 4.27 -4.08
C TYR A 73 -6.20 3.73 -2.74
N ILE A 74 -6.13 4.57 -1.70
CA ILE A 74 -6.55 4.21 -0.34
C ILE A 74 -7.62 5.20 0.10
N THR A 75 -8.81 4.69 0.40
CA THR A 75 -9.90 5.46 0.99
C THR A 75 -10.09 5.07 2.45
N CYS A 76 -10.07 6.05 3.35
CA CYS A 76 -10.25 5.85 4.79
C CYS A 76 -11.00 7.03 5.42
N PRO A 77 -11.49 6.91 6.67
CA PRO A 77 -11.95 8.07 7.44
C PRO A 77 -10.89 9.18 7.46
N LYS A 78 -11.32 10.43 7.31
CA LYS A 78 -10.42 11.58 7.06
C LYS A 78 -9.44 11.90 8.19
N GLU A 79 -9.74 11.43 9.40
CA GLU A 79 -8.88 11.51 10.59
C GLU A 79 -7.64 10.63 10.50
N TYR A 80 -7.64 9.64 9.60
CA TYR A 80 -6.47 8.80 9.35
C TYR A 80 -5.67 9.29 8.14
N GLN A 81 -4.37 9.06 8.23
CA GLN A 81 -3.37 9.35 7.24
C GLN A 81 -2.86 8.03 6.65
N PRO A 82 -3.14 7.72 5.38
CA PRO A 82 -2.57 6.57 4.71
C PRO A 82 -1.15 6.87 4.22
N SER A 83 -0.37 5.80 4.09
CA SER A 83 0.96 5.74 3.48
C SER A 83 1.10 4.46 2.67
N SER A 84 1.83 4.53 1.55
CA SER A 84 2.05 3.42 0.64
C SER A 84 3.26 3.67 -0.28
N ASN A 85 3.55 2.74 -1.19
CA ASN A 85 4.68 2.83 -2.10
C ASN A 85 4.50 3.94 -3.15
N GLY A 86 5.60 4.64 -3.45
CA GLY A 86 5.66 5.64 -4.50
C GLY A 86 5.37 7.06 -4.01
N VAL A 87 5.13 7.96 -4.95
CA VAL A 87 4.87 9.38 -4.66
C VAL A 87 3.38 9.58 -4.46
N MET A 88 2.97 10.23 -3.37
CA MET A 88 1.58 10.67 -3.19
C MET A 88 1.27 11.79 -4.19
N VAL A 89 0.44 11.49 -5.18
CA VAL A 89 0.05 12.43 -6.25
C VAL A 89 -1.19 13.22 -5.86
N ASN A 90 -2.08 12.61 -5.08
CA ASN A 90 -3.32 13.24 -4.65
C ASN A 90 -3.74 12.78 -3.25
N ASN A 91 -4.48 13.64 -2.54
CA ASN A 91 -4.98 13.39 -1.19
C ASN A 91 -6.25 14.21 -0.93
N ASP A 92 -7.35 13.76 -1.52
CA ASP A 92 -8.62 14.48 -1.47
C ASP A 92 -9.44 14.11 -0.24
N ILE A 93 -10.10 15.11 0.34
CA ILE A 93 -11.08 14.90 1.41
C ILE A 93 -12.46 15.23 0.87
N ASN A 94 -13.37 14.27 0.97
CA ASN A 94 -14.78 14.43 0.61
C ASN A 94 -15.67 13.99 1.78
N GLY A 95 -16.26 14.97 2.46
CA GLY A 95 -17.11 14.75 3.62
C GLY A 95 -16.35 14.15 4.82
N ALA A 96 -16.62 12.87 5.10
CA ALA A 96 -16.02 12.10 6.19
C ALA A 96 -14.82 11.24 5.74
N PHE A 97 -14.56 11.15 4.43
CA PHE A 97 -13.53 10.28 3.88
C PHE A 97 -12.40 11.06 3.25
N ARG A 98 -11.23 10.44 3.27
CA ARG A 98 -10.04 10.82 2.54
C ARG A 98 -9.75 9.74 1.49
N THR A 99 -9.36 10.14 0.28
CA THR A 99 -8.82 9.25 -0.75
C THR A 99 -7.43 9.73 -1.16
N SER A 100 -6.41 8.92 -0.87
CA SER A 100 -5.02 9.20 -1.27
C SER A 100 -4.61 8.31 -2.43
N TYR A 101 -3.92 8.91 -3.40
CA TYR A 101 -3.40 8.23 -4.60
C TYR A 101 -1.87 8.26 -4.57
N PHE A 102 -1.27 7.08 -4.57
CA PHE A 102 0.17 6.87 -4.66
C PHE A 102 0.55 6.27 -6.02
N LYS A 103 1.63 6.80 -6.59
CA LYS A 103 2.13 6.46 -7.92
C LYS A 103 3.55 5.92 -7.81
N HIS A 104 3.73 4.62 -8.04
CA HIS A 104 5.05 3.98 -8.08
C HIS A 104 5.40 3.59 -9.53
N ARG A 105 6.59 3.98 -10.01
CA ARG A 105 7.00 3.85 -11.42
C ARG A 105 8.32 3.10 -11.61
N PHE A 106 8.57 2.15 -10.72
CA PHE A 106 9.71 1.24 -10.81
C PHE A 106 9.24 -0.21 -10.70
N PRO A 107 10.02 -1.18 -11.24
CA PRO A 107 9.69 -2.58 -11.12
C PRO A 107 9.58 -3.04 -9.66
N ILE A 108 8.43 -3.60 -9.28
CA ILE A 108 8.13 -3.98 -7.90
C ILE A 108 7.51 -5.38 -7.82
N SER A 109 8.02 -6.21 -6.91
CA SER A 109 7.44 -7.52 -6.59
C SER A 109 6.25 -7.35 -5.65
N THR A 110 5.26 -8.22 -5.73
CA THR A 110 3.99 -8.10 -5.00
C THR A 110 4.14 -8.08 -3.47
N TYR A 111 5.16 -8.73 -2.93
CA TYR A 111 5.46 -8.72 -1.49
C TYR A 111 6.08 -7.39 -0.97
N LEU A 112 6.57 -6.52 -1.87
CA LEU A 112 7.10 -5.20 -1.50
C LEU A 112 6.02 -4.11 -1.54
N VAL A 113 4.82 -4.44 -2.01
CA VAL A 113 3.65 -3.55 -1.92
C VAL A 113 3.18 -3.53 -0.48
N ALA A 114 3.05 -2.32 0.06
CA ALA A 114 2.70 -2.08 1.45
C ALA A 114 1.67 -0.96 1.57
N ILE A 115 0.76 -1.11 2.53
CA ILE A 115 -0.13 -0.05 2.99
C ILE A 115 -0.01 0.09 4.51
N ALA A 116 -0.11 1.32 5.00
CA ALA A 116 -0.21 1.63 6.42
C ALA A 116 -1.16 2.80 6.63
N VAL A 117 -2.09 2.67 7.58
CA VAL A 117 -3.15 3.66 7.85
C VAL A 117 -3.39 3.78 9.34
N THR A 118 -3.20 4.98 9.88
CA THR A 118 -3.59 5.37 11.24
C THR A 118 -3.51 6.90 11.35
N ASN A 119 -3.56 7.49 12.55
CA ASN A 119 -3.43 8.93 12.78
C ASN A 119 -1.97 9.44 12.70
N TYR A 120 -1.21 9.05 11.68
CA TYR A 120 0.18 9.48 11.55
C TYR A 120 0.33 11.00 11.47
N VAL A 121 1.35 11.52 12.14
CA VAL A 121 1.93 12.84 11.87
C VAL A 121 2.83 12.70 10.65
N PHE A 122 2.54 13.50 9.61
CA PHE A 122 3.32 13.55 8.39
C PHE A 122 4.37 14.65 8.46
N ASN A 123 5.63 14.28 8.26
CA ASN A 123 6.74 15.22 8.14
C ASN A 123 7.33 15.13 6.74
N ASN A 124 7.53 16.30 6.12
CA ASN A 124 8.16 16.44 4.83
C ASN A 124 9.45 17.25 5.00
N ASP A 125 10.58 16.58 4.84
CA ASP A 125 11.91 17.14 4.99
C ASP A 125 12.75 16.84 3.74
N THR A 126 14.01 17.22 3.77
CA THR A 126 15.00 16.90 2.76
C THR A 126 16.31 16.46 3.39
N VAL A 127 17.01 15.55 2.74
CA VAL A 127 18.35 15.13 3.12
C VAL A 127 19.33 15.43 1.99
N GLN A 128 20.49 15.97 2.34
CA GLN A 128 21.60 16.15 1.40
C GLN A 128 22.39 14.85 1.29
N VAL A 129 22.52 14.32 0.07
CA VAL A 129 23.36 13.17 -0.25
C VAL A 129 24.36 13.59 -1.33
N GLY A 130 25.59 13.90 -0.90
CA GLY A 130 26.59 14.54 -1.76
C GLY A 130 26.10 15.93 -2.20
N ASN A 131 25.95 16.12 -3.51
CA ASN A 131 25.46 17.38 -4.10
C ASN A 131 23.98 17.33 -4.49
N VAL A 132 23.23 16.32 -4.03
CA VAL A 132 21.82 16.12 -4.37
C VAL A 132 20.95 16.22 -3.12
N THR A 133 19.95 17.10 -3.16
CA THR A 133 18.87 17.15 -2.17
C THR A 133 17.81 16.11 -2.52
N ILE A 134 17.51 15.21 -1.57
CA ILE A 134 16.49 14.17 -1.75
C ILE A 134 15.34 14.43 -0.78
N PRO A 135 14.06 14.31 -1.20
CA PRO A 135 12.93 14.42 -0.28
C PRO A 135 12.93 13.25 0.72
N LEU A 136 12.70 13.57 2.00
CA LEU A 136 12.51 12.62 3.08
C LEU A 136 11.12 12.80 3.67
N GLN A 137 10.24 11.85 3.41
CA GLN A 137 8.88 11.84 3.94
C GLN A 137 8.76 10.77 5.01
N SER A 138 8.23 11.16 6.18
CA SER A 138 8.03 10.23 7.30
C SER A 138 6.61 10.34 7.84
N PHE A 139 6.10 9.18 8.28
CA PHE A 139 4.79 9.01 8.87
C PHE A 139 5.02 8.35 10.23
N SER A 140 4.84 9.11 11.29
CA SER A 140 5.15 8.67 12.66
C SER A 140 3.89 8.76 13.51
N TYR A 141 3.77 7.89 14.52
CA TYR A 141 2.71 8.07 15.50
C TYR A 141 2.82 9.45 16.16
N PRO A 142 1.69 10.07 16.53
CA PRO A 142 1.73 11.28 17.32
C PRO A 142 2.51 11.05 18.61
N PRO A 143 3.23 12.08 19.13
CA PRO A 143 3.88 11.97 20.42
C PRO A 143 2.84 11.58 21.46
N VAL A 144 3.13 10.53 22.22
CA VAL A 144 2.33 10.18 23.39
C VAL A 144 2.72 11.19 24.47
N LEU A 145 1.79 12.02 24.92
CA LEU A 145 2.01 12.81 26.13
C LEU A 145 2.20 11.81 27.27
N GLU A 146 3.41 11.69 27.80
CA GLU A 146 3.62 11.02 29.08
C GLU A 146 2.88 11.85 30.14
N LEU A 147 1.89 11.22 30.80
CA LEU A 147 1.21 11.75 31.98
C LEU A 147 1.97 11.36 33.24
#